data_AF-A0A7K2MI49-F1
#
_entry.id   AF-A0A7K2MI49-F1
#
_cell.length_a   1.000
_cell.length_b   1.000
_cell.length_c   1.000
_cell.angle_alpha   90.00
_cell.angle_beta   90.00
_cell.angle_gamma   90.00
#
_symmetry.space_group_name_H-M   'P 1'
#
loop_
_entity.id
_entity.type
_entity.pdbx_description
1 polymer ?
#
loop_
_entity_poly.entity_id
_entity_poly.type
_entity_poly.pdbx_seq_one_letter_code
_entity_poly.pdbx_strand_id
1 'polypeptide(L)' 'VGATLGPIAKPKRILPVAELPKTRSGKIMRRLLRDVAENRQLGDVTTLTDSTVMDLIQSKLPAAPSED' A
#
# COMPACT_ATOMS: atom_id res chain seq x y z
N VAL A 1 -15.25 -10.34 -0.69
CA VAL A 1 -14.19 -10.94 0.19
C VAL A 1 -14.80 -11.66 1.38
N GLY A 2 -15.46 -10.98 2.32
CA GLY A 2 -16.04 -11.64 3.50
C GLY A 2 -17.04 -12.76 3.20
N ALA A 3 -17.86 -12.60 2.15
CA ALA A 3 -18.81 -13.63 1.71
C ALA A 3 -18.14 -14.82 0.98
N THR A 4 -16.96 -14.62 0.38
CA THR A 4 -16.30 -15.61 -0.49
C THR A 4 -15.18 -16.37 0.24
N LEU A 5 -14.45 -15.71 1.13
CA LEU A 5 -13.33 -16.27 1.91
C LEU A 5 -13.65 -16.39 3.41
N GLY A 6 -14.79 -15.86 3.86
CA GLY A 6 -15.19 -15.85 5.26
C GLY A 6 -14.85 -14.56 6.01
N PRO A 7 -15.39 -14.37 7.22
CA PRO A 7 -15.28 -13.11 7.98
C PRO A 7 -13.85 -12.68 8.31
N ILE A 8 -12.94 -13.64 8.55
CA ILE A 8 -11.54 -13.38 8.90
C ILE A 8 -10.76 -12.68 7.76
N ALA A 9 -11.18 -12.88 6.51
CA ALA A 9 -10.54 -12.29 5.33
C ALA A 9 -11.02 -10.86 5.04
N LYS A 10 -11.96 -10.32 5.83
CA LYS A 10 -12.48 -8.98 5.62
C LYS A 10 -11.36 -7.95 5.87
N PRO A 11 -10.98 -7.12 4.88
CA PRO A 11 -10.00 -6.08 5.09
C PRO A 11 -10.48 -5.11 6.17
N LYS A 12 -9.60 -4.78 7.13
CA LYS A 12 -9.90 -3.74 8.13
C LYS A 12 -10.11 -2.37 7.47
N ARG A 13 -9.36 -2.09 6.40
CA ARG A 13 -9.35 -0.82 5.68
C ARG A 13 -9.18 -1.05 4.17
N ILE A 14 -9.77 -0.19 3.38
CA ILE A 14 -9.62 -0.14 1.92
C ILE A 14 -9.25 1.30 1.57
N LEU A 15 -8.16 1.50 0.82
CA LEU A 15 -7.68 2.81 0.41
C LEU A 15 -7.75 2.94 -1.12
N PRO A 16 -8.70 3.74 -1.65
CA PRO A 16 -8.76 4.03 -3.08
C PRO A 16 -7.60 4.95 -3.50
N VAL A 17 -6.78 4.48 -4.44
CA VAL A 17 -5.64 5.20 -4.99
C VAL A 17 -5.75 5.25 -6.51
N ALA A 18 -5.20 6.30 -7.13
CA ALA A 18 -5.25 6.46 -8.58
C ALA A 18 -4.35 5.41 -9.29
N GLU A 19 -3.22 5.08 -8.66
CA GLU A 19 -2.26 4.13 -9.21
C GLU A 19 -1.58 3.32 -8.10
N LEU A 20 -1.12 2.11 -8.48
CA LEU A 20 -0.32 1.22 -7.63
C LEU A 20 1.16 1.27 -8.04
N PRO A 21 2.08 1.11 -7.09
CA PRO A 21 3.50 1.08 -7.37
C PRO A 21 3.82 -0.14 -8.22
N LYS A 22 4.20 0.09 -9.48
CA LYS A 22 4.49 -0.93 -10.47
C LYS A 22 5.94 -0.82 -10.94
N THR A 23 6.58 -1.96 -11.18
CA THR A 23 7.89 -2.01 -11.83
C THR A 23 7.77 -1.64 -13.31
N ARG A 24 8.92 -1.39 -13.98
CA ARG A 24 8.98 -1.23 -15.45
C ARG A 24 8.39 -2.41 -16.25
N SER A 25 8.27 -3.58 -15.64
CA SER A 25 7.64 -4.78 -16.21
C SER A 25 6.16 -4.95 -15.81
N GLY A 26 5.57 -3.98 -15.11
CA GLY A 26 4.17 -3.97 -14.71
C GLY A 26 3.84 -4.75 -13.44
N LYS A 27 4.83 -5.35 -12.77
CA LYS A 27 4.59 -6.08 -11.52
C LYS A 27 4.30 -5.11 -10.38
N ILE A 28 3.27 -5.40 -9.58
CA ILE A 28 2.94 -4.59 -8.39
C ILE A 28 3.98 -4.86 -7.30
N MET A 29 4.63 -3.81 -6.82
CA MET A 29 5.61 -3.86 -5.72
C MET A 29 4.90 -3.85 -4.35
N ARG A 30 4.27 -4.97 -4.01
CA ARG A 30 3.53 -5.13 -2.75
C ARG A 30 4.38 -4.91 -1.49
N ARG A 31 5.70 -5.12 -1.56
CA ARG A 31 6.62 -4.85 -0.45
C ARG A 31 6.55 -3.38 -0.01
N LEU A 32 6.59 -2.44 -0.96
CA LEU A 32 6.56 -1.02 -0.67
C LEU A 32 5.21 -0.59 -0.06
N LEU A 33 4.11 -1.21 -0.49
CA LEU A 33 2.80 -1.00 0.12
C LEU A 33 2.77 -1.44 1.59
N ARG A 34 3.47 -2.53 1.93
CA ARG A 34 3.63 -2.98 3.32
C ARG A 34 4.48 -1.99 4.12
N ASP A 35 5.59 -1.53 3.54
CA ASP A 35 6.48 -0.57 4.20
C ASP A 35 5.72 0.71 4.57
N VAL A 36 4.90 1.25 3.66
CA VAL A 36 4.03 2.41 3.94
C VAL A 36 2.96 2.10 4.99
N ALA A 37 2.27 0.97 4.88
CA ALA A 37 1.20 0.61 5.82
C ALA A 37 1.69 0.40 7.26
N GLU A 38 2.95 -0.02 7.42
CA GLU A 38 3.62 -0.24 8.70
C GLU A 38 4.43 0.99 9.17
N ASN A 39 4.34 2.13 8.47
CA ASN A 39 5.14 3.35 8.72
C ASN A 39 6.66 3.08 8.80
N ARG A 40 7.16 2.14 8.00
CA ARG A 40 8.58 1.83 7.90
C ARG A 40 9.25 2.66 6.82
N GLN A 41 10.57 2.79 6.91
CA GLN A 41 11.35 3.40 5.85
C GLN A 41 11.17 2.62 4.55
N LEU A 42 10.95 3.33 3.44
CA LEU A 42 10.83 2.72 2.13
C LEU A 42 12.15 2.03 1.76
N GLY A 43 12.07 0.75 1.39
CA GLY A 43 13.21 0.06 0.78
C GLY A 43 13.45 0.51 -0.67
N ASP A 44 14.21 -0.27 -1.44
CA ASP A 44 14.57 0.08 -2.83
C ASP A 44 13.35 0.37 -3.73
N VAL A 45 13.38 1.53 -4.38
CA VAL A 45 12.35 2.07 -5.31
C VAL A 45 12.88 2.24 -6.74
N THR A 46 14.14 1.92 -7.02
CA THR A 46 14.82 2.20 -8.31
C THR A 46 14.20 1.49 -9.51
N THR A 47 13.43 0.42 -9.26
CA THR A 47 12.77 -0.38 -10.30
C THR A 47 11.34 0.06 -10.60
N LEU A 48 10.80 1.02 -9.83
CA LEU A 48 9.48 1.60 -10.10
C LEU A 48 9.49 2.34 -11.43
N THR A 49 8.37 2.24 -12.14
CA THR A 49 8.11 3.09 -13.32
C THR A 49 7.93 4.54 -12.90
N ASP A 50 7.26 4.77 -11.77
CA ASP A 50 7.01 6.09 -11.20
C ASP A 50 7.15 6.02 -9.67
N SER A 51 8.12 6.75 -9.13
CA SER A 51 8.35 6.84 -7.69
C SER A 51 7.38 7.76 -6.97
N THR A 52 6.77 8.73 -7.66
CA THR A 52 5.86 9.73 -7.06
C THR A 52 4.56 9.09 -6.55
N VAL A 53 4.20 7.92 -7.09
CA VAL A 53 3.08 7.10 -6.62
C VAL A 53 3.22 6.77 -5.13
N MET A 54 4.44 6.61 -4.61
CA MET A 54 4.66 6.31 -3.19
C MET A 54 4.23 7.48 -2.30
N ASP A 55 4.57 8.71 -2.69
CA ASP A 55 4.21 9.92 -1.95
C ASP A 55 2.68 10.14 -1.97
N LEU A 56 2.04 9.88 -3.11
CA LEU A 56 0.58 9.92 -3.24
C LEU A 56 -0.08 8.92 -2.29
N ILE A 57 0.45 7.70 -2.19
CA ILE A 57 -0.11 6.68 -1.30
C ILE A 57 0.10 7.05 0.16
N GLN A 58 1.29 7.59 0.51
CA GLN A 58 1.61 8.00 1.87
C GLN A 58 0.74 9.18 2.32
N SER A 59 0.51 10.18 1.46
CA SER A 59 -0.37 11.33 1.78
C SER A 59 -1.83 10.93 2.04
N LYS A 60 -2.29 9.84 1.42
CA LYS A 60 -3.64 9.29 1.63
C LYS A 60 -3.72 8.33 2.81
N LEU A 61 -2.61 7.96 3.43
CA LEU A 61 -2.61 7.13 4.62
C LEU A 61 -3.07 7.99 5.81
N PRO A 62 -4.26 7.76 6.39
CA PRO A 62 -4.61 8.43 7.64
C PRO A 62 -3.60 8.02 8.72
N ALA A 63 -3.29 8.99 9.59
CA ALA A 63 -2.46 8.76 10.76
C ALA A 63 -2.92 7.48 11.47
N ALA A 64 -1.96 6.64 11.87
CA ALA A 64 -2.27 5.45 12.64
C ALA A 64 -3.15 5.87 13.83
N PRO A 65 -4.25 5.15 14.13
CA PRO A 65 -4.91 5.37 15.41
C PRO A 65 -3.85 5.10 16.48
N SER A 66 -3.61 6.10 17.33
CA SER A 66 -2.91 5.89 18.59
C SER A 66 -3.61 4.74 19.30
N GLU A 67 -2.93 3.62 19.47
CA GLU A 67 -3.44 2.51 20.26
C GLU A 67 -3.47 2.97 21.73
N ASP A 68 -4.68 3.22 22.25
CA ASP A 68 -5.03 3.02 23.67
C ASP A 68 -5.66 1.62 23.81
#